data_AF-A0A1F4MSG0-F1
#
_entry.id   AF-A0A1F4MSG0-F1
#
_cell.length_a   1.000
_cell.length_b   1.000
_cell.length_c   1.000
_cell.angle_alpha   90.00
_cell.angle_beta   90.00
_cell.angle_gamma   90.00
#
_symmetry.space_group_name_H-M   'P 1'
#
loop_
_entity.id
_entity.type
_entity.pdbx_description
1 polymer ?
#
loop_
_entity_poly.entity_id
_entity_poly.type
_entity_poly.pdbx_seq_one_letter_code
_entity_poly.pdbx_strand_id
1 'polypeptide(L)'
;MGFFNALNHLLNFFLPALTMALLVPTLARLVWRAELKGKAWSGQVKWSALANAGVLVVGLVLTGQDGAVATYAGLVLASALVVWWTGLR
;
A
#
# COMPACT_ATOMS: atom_id res chain seq x y z
N MET A 1 -4.46 -22.26 -15.27
CA MET A 1 -4.09 -22.32 -13.84
C MET A 1 -5.22 -22.96 -13.06
N GLY A 2 -4.94 -23.93 -12.18
CA GLY A 2 -5.98 -24.48 -11.28
C GLY A 2 -6.48 -23.43 -10.29
N PHE A 3 -7.66 -23.64 -9.69
CA PHE A 3 -8.30 -22.71 -8.75
C PHE A 3 -7.35 -22.22 -7.65
N PHE A 4 -6.68 -23.15 -6.96
CA PHE A 4 -5.72 -22.82 -5.89
C PHE A 4 -4.53 -22.00 -6.39
N ASN A 5 -4.08 -22.22 -7.63
CA ASN A 5 -2.99 -21.44 -8.21
C ASN A 5 -3.43 -20.01 -8.52
N ALA A 6 -4.65 -19.82 -9.04
CA ALA A 6 -5.21 -18.49 -9.28
C ALA A 6 -5.36 -17.71 -7.96
N LEU A 7 -5.84 -18.37 -6.90
CA LEU A 7 -5.93 -17.77 -5.58
C LEU A 7 -4.55 -17.37 -5.03
N ASN A 8 -3.57 -18.27 -5.12
CA ASN A 8 -2.20 -17.97 -4.69
C ASN A 8 -1.61 -16.78 -5.46
N HIS A 9 -1.85 -16.71 -6.77
CA HIS A 9 -1.34 -15.62 -7.59
C HIS A 9 -1.98 -14.27 -7.21
N LEU A 10 -3.30 -14.25 -6.99
CA LEU A 10 -4.03 -13.07 -6.53
C LEU A 10 -3.51 -12.56 -5.17
N LEU A 11 -3.28 -13.48 -4.23
CA LEU A 11 -2.74 -13.15 -2.92
C LEU A 11 -1.32 -12.57 -3.04
N ASN A 12 -0.46 -13.18 -3.85
CA ASN A 12 0.90 -12.68 -4.08
C ASN A 12 0.90 -11.31 -4.77
N PHE A 13 -0.04 -11.07 -5.68
CA PHE A 13 -0.20 -9.77 -6.34
C PHE A 13 -0.52 -8.68 -5.31
N PHE A 14 -1.48 -8.89 -4.41
CA PHE A 14 -1.84 -7.87 -3.41
C PHE A 14 -0.92 -7.82 -2.19
N LEU A 15 -0.05 -8.81 -1.99
CA LEU A 15 0.82 -8.88 -0.81
C LEU A 15 1.66 -7.60 -0.61
N PRO A 16 2.36 -7.04 -1.63
CA PRO A 16 3.12 -5.80 -1.46
C PRO A 16 2.26 -4.61 -1.05
N ALA A 17 1.03 -4.51 -1.58
CA ALA A 17 0.11 -3.43 -1.24
C ALA A 17 -0.31 -3.47 0.24
N LEU A 18 -0.63 -4.66 0.74
CA LEU A 18 -0.99 -4.89 2.14
C LEU A 18 0.21 -4.69 3.08
N THR A 19 1.39 -5.18 2.69
CA THR A 19 2.63 -4.96 3.43
C THR A 19 2.91 -3.48 3.59
N MET A 20 2.88 -2.70 2.50
CA MET A 20 3.10 -1.25 2.55
C MET A 20 2.02 -0.53 3.37
N ALA A 21 0.77 -0.98 3.28
CA ALA A 21 -0.33 -0.42 4.04
C ALA A 21 -0.20 -0.58 5.56
N LEU A 22 0.46 -1.63 6.03
CA LEU A 22 0.78 -1.81 7.45
C LEU A 22 2.09 -1.15 7.83
N LEU A 23 3.12 -1.31 6.99
CA LEU A 23 4.49 -0.89 7.26
C LEU A 23 4.59 0.63 7.34
N VAL A 24 4.07 1.37 6.35
CA VAL A 24 4.28 2.82 6.27
C VAL A 24 3.58 3.59 7.39
N PRO A 25 2.29 3.36 7.72
CA PRO A 25 1.65 4.03 8.86
C PRO A 25 2.29 3.67 10.21
N THR A 26 2.87 2.47 10.32
CA THR A 26 3.56 2.03 11.54
C THR A 26 4.92 2.71 11.68
N LEU A 27 5.73 2.72 10.63
CA LEU A 27 7.02 3.42 10.63
C LEU A 27 6.86 4.93 10.77
N ALA A 28 5.85 5.52 10.13
CA ALA A 28 5.55 6.95 10.29
C ALA A 28 5.25 7.29 11.76
N ARG A 29 4.59 6.40 12.51
CA ARG A 29 4.40 6.59 13.95
C ARG A 29 5.66 6.44 14.77
N LEU A 30 6.72 5.79 14.27
CA LEU A 30 7.99 5.77 15.00
C LEU A 30 8.71 7.12 14.89
N VAL A 31 8.55 7.80 13.76
CA VAL A 31 9.20 9.09 13.44
C VAL A 31 8.37 10.28 13.95
N TRP A 32 7.07 10.30 13.66
CA TRP A 32 6.13 11.39 13.97
C TRP A 32 5.14 11.01 15.08
N ARG A 33 5.66 10.55 16.21
CA ARG A 33 4.84 10.07 17.35
C ARG A 33 3.88 11.14 17.86
N ALA A 34 4.32 12.40 17.92
CA ALA A 34 3.55 13.48 18.51
C ALA A 34 2.41 13.91 17.60
N GLU A 35 2.68 14.02 16.31
CA GLU A 35 1.78 14.48 15.26
C GLU A 35 0.70 13.44 14.96
N LEU A 36 1.07 12.16 14.99
CA LEU A 36 0.14 11.05 14.74
C LEU A 36 -0.58 10.57 16.01
N LYS A 37 -0.33 11.20 17.17
CA LYS A 37 -1.00 10.87 18.43
C LYS A 37 -2.50 11.17 18.30
N GLY A 38 -3.33 10.14 18.40
CA GLY A 38 -4.79 10.24 18.26
C GLY A 38 -5.31 10.06 16.83
N LYS A 39 -4.44 9.91 15.82
CA LYS A 39 -4.87 9.56 14.46
C LYS A 39 -5.12 8.05 14.34
N ALA A 40 -6.27 7.66 13.81
CA ALA A 40 -6.67 6.26 13.68
C ALA A 40 -5.72 5.48 12.75
N TRP A 41 -4.90 4.59 13.32
CA TRP A 41 -3.98 3.72 12.55
C TRP A 41 -4.74 2.85 11.54
N SER A 42 -5.86 2.25 11.97
CA SER A 42 -6.72 1.44 11.09
C SER A 42 -7.24 2.21 9.88
N GLY A 43 -7.54 3.50 10.03
CA GLY A 43 -7.95 4.36 8.93
C GLY A 43 -6.82 4.55 7.91
N GLN A 44 -5.60 4.79 8.37
CA GLN A 44 -4.43 4.94 7.49
C GLN A 44 -4.08 3.65 6.77
N VAL A 45 -4.16 2.51 7.46
CA VAL A 45 -3.96 1.18 6.87
C VAL A 45 -5.01 0.93 5.78
N LYS A 46 -6.29 1.18 6.06
CA LYS A 46 -7.37 0.99 5.08
C LYS A 46 -7.15 1.84 3.82
N TRP A 47 -6.87 3.13 3.98
CA TRP A 47 -6.64 4.02 2.84
C TRP A 47 -5.38 3.66 2.06
N SER A 48 -4.31 3.26 2.76
CA SER A 48 -3.06 2.84 2.11
C SER A 48 -3.25 1.55 1.33
N ALA A 49 -4.00 0.58 1.87
CA ALA A 49 -4.31 -0.67 1.18
C ALA A 49 -5.09 -0.43 -0.11
N LEU A 50 -6.11 0.44 -0.07
CA LEU A 50 -6.90 0.79 -1.26
C LEU A 50 -6.07 1.52 -2.31
N ALA A 51 -5.29 2.52 -1.90
CA ALA A 51 -4.45 3.28 -2.82
C ALA A 51 -3.37 2.39 -3.47
N ASN A 52 -2.68 1.58 -2.67
CA ASN A 52 -1.65 0.66 -3.13
C ASN A 52 -2.21 -0.45 -4.04
N ALA A 53 -3.38 -1.00 -3.73
CA ALA A 53 -4.08 -1.92 -4.61
C ALA A 53 -4.38 -1.28 -5.97
N GLY A 54 -4.83 -0.02 -5.97
CA GLY A 54 -5.02 0.77 -7.19
C GLY A 54 -3.73 0.94 -7.99
N VAL A 55 -2.60 1.26 -7.34
CA VAL A 55 -1.29 1.37 -8.00
C VAL A 55 -0.89 0.08 -8.68
N LEU A 56 -1.06 -1.07 -8.02
CA LEU A 56 -0.71 -2.36 -8.61
C LEU A 56 -1.58 -2.69 -9.81
N VAL A 57 -2.90 -2.48 -9.72
CA VAL A 57 -3.82 -2.71 -10.84
C VAL A 57 -3.49 -1.81 -12.02
N VAL A 58 -3.26 -0.51 -11.78
CA VAL A 58 -2.86 0.44 -12.83
C VAL A 58 -1.50 0.05 -13.44
N GLY A 59 -0.54 -0.30 -12.59
CA GLY A 59 0.77 -0.76 -13.02
C GLY A 59 0.71 -2.00 -13.91
N LEU A 60 -0.10 -2.99 -13.52
CA LEU A 60 -0.33 -4.20 -14.31
C LEU A 60 -0.98 -3.87 -15.66
N VAL A 61 -2.01 -3.00 -15.67
CA VAL A 61 -2.68 -2.59 -16.92
C VAL A 61 -1.73 -1.85 -17.86
N LEU A 62 -0.86 -0.99 -17.34
CA LEU A 62 0.05 -0.17 -18.17
C LEU A 62 1.28 -0.94 -18.65
N THR A 63 1.83 -1.83 -17.82
CA THR A 63 3.11 -2.52 -18.11
C THR A 63 2.92 -3.94 -18.61
N GLY A 64 1.75 -4.54 -18.38
CA GLY A 64 1.49 -5.97 -18.61
C GLY A 64 2.28 -6.90 -17.70
N GLN A 65 2.98 -6.36 -16.70
CA GLN A 65 3.90 -7.10 -15.84
C GLN A 65 3.54 -6.94 -14.37
N ASP A 66 3.34 -8.06 -13.69
CA ASP A 66 3.27 -8.08 -12.23
C ASP A 66 4.64 -7.74 -11.64
N GLY A 67 4.70 -6.69 -10.82
CA GLY A 67 5.93 -6.30 -10.11
C GLY A 67 6.93 -5.47 -10.93
N ALA A 68 6.47 -4.73 -11.95
CA ALA A 68 7.32 -3.76 -12.64
C ALA A 68 7.94 -2.76 -11.62
N VAL A 69 9.23 -2.43 -11.77
CA VAL A 69 9.97 -1.59 -10.79
C VAL A 69 9.25 -0.26 -10.49
N ALA A 70 8.61 0.33 -11.51
CA ALA A 70 7.84 1.57 -11.38
C ALA A 70 6.65 1.44 -10.40
N THR A 71 6.04 0.25 -10.27
CA THR A 71 4.93 0.02 -9.35
C THR A 71 5.36 0.10 -7.90
N TYR A 72 6.57 -0.35 -7.56
CA TYR A 72 7.12 -0.20 -6.21
C TYR A 72 7.33 1.27 -5.83
N ALA A 73 7.83 2.09 -6.75
CA ALA A 73 7.91 3.54 -6.52
C ALA A 73 6.52 4.14 -6.29
N GLY A 74 5.53 3.72 -7.09
CA GLY A 74 4.13 4.10 -6.90
C GLY A 74 3.57 3.71 -5.52
N LEU A 75 3.88 2.50 -5.03
CA LEU A 75 3.45 2.03 -3.71
C LEU A 75 4.01 2.91 -2.58
N VAL A 76 5.29 3.28 -2.66
CA VAL A 76 5.93 4.16 -1.68
C VAL A 76 5.26 5.54 -1.69
N LEU A 77 5.09 6.14 -2.86
CA LEU A 77 4.48 7.46 -3.01
C LEU A 77 3.01 7.47 -2.54
N ALA A 78 2.22 6.48 -2.95
CA ALA A 78 0.82 6.37 -2.55
C ALA A 78 0.68 6.22 -1.03
N SER A 79 1.50 5.36 -0.41
CA SER A 79 1.50 5.17 1.05
C SER A 79 1.92 6.45 1.79
N ALA A 80 2.94 7.15 1.30
CA ALA A 80 3.40 8.42 1.88
C ALA A 80 2.31 9.51 1.80
N LEU A 81 1.65 9.64 0.64
CA LEU A 81 0.56 10.61 0.44
C LEU A 81 -0.64 10.32 1.34
N VAL A 82 -1.01 9.05 1.50
CA VAL A 82 -2.11 8.66 2.40
C VAL A 82 -1.78 9.03 3.84
N VAL A 83 -0.58 8.68 4.34
CA VAL A 83 -0.18 9.04 5.71
C VAL A 83 -0.13 10.55 5.89
N TRP A 84 0.41 11.27 4.90
CA TRP A 84 0.48 12.72 4.92
C TRP A 84 -0.91 13.36 5.03
N TRP A 85 -1.85 13.03 4.13
CA TRP A 85 -3.19 13.64 4.20
C TRP A 85 -3.91 13.30 5.50
N THR A 86 -3.80 12.05 5.94
CA THR A 86 -4.62 11.52 7.04
C THR A 86 -4.10 11.92 8.42
N GLY A 87 -2.83 12.32 8.53
CA GLY A 87 -2.20 12.51 9.84
C GLY A 87 -1.19 13.65 9.96
N LEU A 88 -0.53 14.09 8.89
CA LEU A 88 0.60 15.04 8.96
C LEU A 88 0.35 16.39 8.24
N ARG A 89 -0.85 16.60 7.68
CA ARG A 89 -1.28 17.89 7.16
C ARG A 89 -1.88 18.77 8.25
#